data_AF-L1P3U1-F1
#
_entry.id   AF-L1P3U1-F1
#
_cell.length_a   1.000
_cell.length_b   1.000
_cell.length_c   1.000
_cell.angle_alpha   90.00
_cell.angle_beta   90.00
_cell.angle_gamma   90.00
#
_symmetry.space_group_name_H-M   'P 1'
#
loop_
_entity.id
_entity.type
_entity.pdbx_description
1 polymer ?
#
loop_
_entity_poly.entity_id
_entity_poly.type
_entity_poly.pdbx_seq_one_letter_code
_entity_poly.pdbx_strand_id
1 'polypeptide(L)'
;MNKSVIAIFFFVLTLGVYAQKKDFYGSNFTVKYPANFTAEGSMPSANNDDTFVSAIFTSPDKKVSFYIYSPNTPALPTDITIKEGFGELLASSGKKKSKNKVYATSFYEPKDGFTHSYLITCDENDRVTKVVGRRYKTIKDLNASDKLYDEFKKSFQNNN
;
A
#
# COMPACT_ATOMS: atom_id res chain seq x y z
N MET A 1 -58.43 -1.27 27.27
CA MET A 1 -57.18 -1.44 28.05
C MET A 1 -56.19 -2.23 27.20
N ASN A 2 -55.02 -1.65 26.99
CA ASN A 2 -54.28 -1.72 25.73
C ASN A 2 -53.38 -2.96 25.66
N LYS A 3 -53.49 -3.75 24.58
CA LYS A 3 -52.52 -4.80 24.25
C LYS A 3 -51.41 -4.18 23.43
N SER A 4 -50.32 -3.78 24.09
CA SER A 4 -49.14 -3.24 23.42
C SER A 4 -48.43 -4.34 22.60
N VAL A 5 -48.32 -4.07 21.31
CA VAL A 5 -47.53 -4.83 20.34
C VAL A 5 -46.05 -4.61 20.63
N ILE A 6 -45.29 -5.69 20.88
CA ILE A 6 -43.83 -5.63 20.91
C ILE A 6 -43.34 -5.92 19.48
N ALA A 7 -42.99 -4.86 18.76
CA ALA A 7 -42.25 -4.97 17.51
C ALA A 7 -40.75 -5.10 17.83
N ILE A 8 -40.18 -6.28 17.58
CA ILE A 8 -38.74 -6.51 17.66
C ILE A 8 -38.12 -5.95 16.38
N PHE A 9 -37.51 -4.77 16.47
CA PHE A 9 -36.67 -4.22 15.41
C PHE A 9 -35.30 -4.91 15.44
N PHE A 10 -35.09 -5.88 14.56
CA PHE A 10 -33.74 -6.31 14.18
C PHE A 10 -33.09 -5.18 13.35
N PHE A 11 -32.47 -4.23 14.03
CA PHE A 11 -31.64 -3.23 13.37
C PHE A 11 -30.29 -3.89 13.07
N VAL A 12 -30.18 -4.54 11.90
CA VAL A 12 -28.89 -4.94 11.37
C VAL A 12 -28.18 -3.66 10.93
N LEU A 13 -27.45 -3.04 11.86
CA LEU A 13 -26.47 -2.00 11.58
C LEU A 13 -25.35 -2.63 10.75
N THR A 14 -25.54 -2.72 9.43
CA THR A 14 -24.40 -2.67 8.53
C THR A 14 -23.90 -1.23 8.57
N LEU A 15 -23.19 -0.88 9.65
CA LEU A 15 -22.29 0.27 9.60
C LEU A 15 -21.33 -0.05 8.48
N GLY A 16 -21.55 0.54 7.30
CA GLY A 16 -20.50 0.74 6.34
C GLY A 16 -19.44 1.52 7.10
N VAL A 17 -18.43 0.80 7.61
CA VAL A 17 -17.27 1.42 8.25
C VAL A 17 -16.61 2.21 7.14
N TYR A 18 -16.95 3.49 7.03
CA TYR A 18 -16.07 4.45 6.40
C TYR A 18 -14.81 4.39 7.26
N ALA A 19 -13.84 3.60 6.82
CA ALA A 19 -12.59 3.45 7.53
C ALA A 19 -12.01 4.85 7.65
N GLN A 20 -12.03 5.40 8.87
CA GLN A 20 -11.29 6.61 9.20
C GLN A 20 -9.85 6.42 8.71
N LYS A 21 -9.19 7.49 8.29
CA LYS A 21 -7.82 7.40 7.78
C LYS A 21 -6.85 7.98 8.79
N LYS A 22 -5.67 7.38 8.87
CA LYS A 22 -4.53 7.90 9.64
C LYS A 22 -3.41 8.26 8.68
N ASP A 23 -2.60 9.23 9.08
CA ASP A 23 -1.37 9.59 8.37
C ASP A 23 -0.21 8.74 8.90
N PHE A 24 0.66 8.32 7.99
CA PHE A 24 1.96 7.75 8.31
C PHE A 24 3.04 8.64 7.71
N TYR A 25 4.04 8.96 8.52
CA TYR A 25 5.17 9.80 8.16
C TYR A 25 6.43 8.93 8.07
N GLY A 26 6.89 8.70 6.84
CA GLY A 26 8.20 8.12 6.58
C GLY A 26 9.29 9.19 6.52
N SER A 27 10.53 8.78 6.24
CA SER A 27 11.67 9.69 6.13
C SER A 27 11.43 10.79 5.10
N ASN A 28 10.96 10.42 3.90
CA ASN A 28 10.75 11.33 2.77
C ASN A 28 9.35 11.23 2.14
N PHE A 29 8.41 10.58 2.83
CA PHE A 29 7.06 10.43 2.30
C PHE A 29 6.01 10.55 3.40
N THR A 30 4.81 10.93 2.97
CA THR A 30 3.60 10.84 3.79
C THR A 30 2.56 10.02 3.03
N VAL A 31 1.79 9.19 3.73
CA VAL A 31 0.69 8.42 3.13
C VAL A 31 -0.48 8.28 4.10
N LYS A 32 -1.71 8.29 3.57
CA LYS A 32 -2.92 7.97 4.34
C LYS A 32 -3.25 6.50 4.22
N TYR A 33 -3.54 5.85 5.34
CA TYR A 33 -3.91 4.44 5.40
C TYR A 33 -5.21 4.23 6.21
N PRO A 34 -5.94 3.11 6.01
CA PRO A 34 -7.13 2.81 6.79
C PRO A 34 -6.79 2.68 8.28
N ALA A 35 -7.52 3.36 9.16
CA ALA A 35 -7.20 3.48 10.58
C ALA A 35 -7.25 2.17 11.38
N ASN A 36 -7.94 1.17 10.82
CA ASN A 36 -8.01 -0.18 11.36
C ASN A 36 -6.84 -1.07 10.91
N PHE A 37 -6.01 -0.62 9.97
CA PHE A 37 -4.79 -1.34 9.61
C PHE A 37 -3.70 -1.05 10.65
N THR A 38 -2.87 -2.05 10.91
CA THR A 38 -1.62 -1.87 11.66
C THR A 38 -0.56 -1.33 10.71
N ALA A 39 0.07 -0.22 11.07
CA ALA A 39 1.19 0.37 10.32
C ALA A 39 2.52 0.04 11.01
N GLU A 40 3.51 -0.36 10.22
CA GLU A 40 4.86 -0.70 10.67
C GLU A 40 5.89 -0.14 9.69
N GLY A 41 6.90 0.57 10.18
CA GLY A 41 8.07 0.92 9.38
C GLY A 41 8.95 -0.30 9.18
N SER A 42 9.30 -0.64 7.93
CA SER A 42 9.93 -1.93 7.59
C SER A 42 11.39 -1.83 7.14
N MET A 43 11.86 -0.63 6.78
CA MET A 43 13.26 -0.37 6.45
C MET A 43 13.67 1.01 7.00
N PRO A 44 14.63 1.07 7.95
CA PRO A 44 15.13 2.34 8.49
C PRO A 44 15.82 3.20 7.43
N SER A 45 15.81 4.51 7.66
CA SER A 45 16.55 5.48 6.86
C SER A 45 18.04 5.43 7.22
N ALA A 46 18.93 5.38 6.22
CA ALA A 46 20.37 5.19 6.44
C ALA A 46 21.04 6.26 7.34
N ASN A 47 20.42 7.43 7.48
CA ASN A 47 20.97 8.56 8.24
C ASN A 47 20.11 8.94 9.47
N ASN A 48 19.07 8.17 9.79
CA ASN A 48 18.20 8.45 10.93
C ASN A 48 17.43 7.19 11.36
N ASP A 49 17.77 6.68 12.54
CA ASP A 49 17.19 5.45 13.11
C ASP A 49 15.71 5.62 13.51
N ASP A 50 15.20 6.85 13.62
CA ASP A 50 13.82 7.14 14.02
C ASP A 50 12.84 7.25 12.83
N THR A 51 13.32 7.15 11.60
CA THR A 51 12.48 7.27 10.40
C THR A 51 12.70 6.13 9.42
N PHE A 52 11.67 5.82 8.63
CA PHE A 52 11.68 4.67 7.73
C PHE A 52 11.52 5.09 6.27
N VAL A 53 12.27 4.44 5.38
CA VAL A 53 12.13 4.60 3.93
C VAL A 53 11.10 3.64 3.33
N SER A 54 10.66 2.63 4.08
CA SER A 54 9.49 1.80 3.75
C SER A 54 8.56 1.57 4.93
N ALA A 55 7.32 1.24 4.61
CA ALA A 55 6.32 0.87 5.58
C ALA A 55 5.31 -0.14 5.02
N ILE A 56 4.82 -1.01 5.91
CA ILE A 56 3.80 -2.02 5.65
C ILE A 56 2.54 -1.68 6.47
N PHE A 57 1.38 -1.75 5.83
CA PHE A 57 0.08 -1.50 6.43
C PHE A 57 -0.78 -2.75 6.31
N THR A 58 -1.03 -3.47 7.39
CA THR A 58 -1.67 -4.79 7.36
C THR A 58 -3.11 -4.74 7.88
N SER A 59 -4.03 -5.36 7.15
CA SER A 59 -5.43 -5.48 7.55
C SER A 59 -5.59 -6.25 8.86
N PRO A 60 -6.65 -6.01 9.65
CA PRO A 60 -6.90 -6.74 10.91
C PRO A 60 -6.89 -8.26 10.76
N ASP A 61 -7.40 -8.78 9.64
CA ASP A 61 -7.48 -10.21 9.34
C ASP A 61 -6.19 -10.75 8.69
N LYS A 62 -5.18 -9.90 8.48
CA LYS A 62 -3.86 -10.20 7.90
C LYS A 62 -3.91 -10.78 6.49
N LYS A 63 -5.03 -10.63 5.78
CA LYS A 63 -5.18 -11.14 4.40
C LYS A 63 -4.73 -10.15 3.35
N VAL A 64 -4.57 -8.88 3.71
CA VAL A 64 -4.09 -7.82 2.82
C VAL A 64 -3.04 -6.99 3.56
N SER A 65 -1.96 -6.65 2.88
CA SER A 65 -1.07 -5.58 3.31
C SER A 65 -0.83 -4.60 2.17
N PHE A 66 -0.77 -3.30 2.46
CA PHE A 66 -0.26 -2.29 1.55
C PHE A 66 1.20 -1.98 1.88
N TYR A 67 1.93 -1.49 0.89
CA TYR A 67 3.37 -1.27 0.98
C TYR A 67 3.76 0.04 0.30
N ILE A 68 4.65 0.78 0.94
CA ILE A 68 5.37 1.92 0.36
C ILE A 68 6.86 1.72 0.59
N TYR A 69 7.65 2.05 -0.41
CA TYR A 69 9.06 2.33 -0.29
C TYR A 69 9.41 3.56 -1.12
N SER A 70 10.11 4.51 -0.52
CA SER A 70 10.50 5.78 -1.11
C SER A 70 11.83 6.20 -0.50
N PRO A 71 12.95 5.62 -0.96
CA PRO A 71 14.26 5.87 -0.37
C PRO A 71 14.76 7.27 -0.66
N ASN A 72 15.64 7.78 0.20
CA ASN A 72 16.27 9.10 0.04
C ASN A 72 17.21 9.13 -1.17
N THR A 73 17.75 7.97 -1.54
CA THR A 73 18.61 7.78 -2.72
C THR A 73 18.12 6.56 -3.47
N PRO A 74 18.06 6.58 -4.81
CA PRO A 74 17.54 5.45 -5.58
C PRO A 74 18.28 4.15 -5.25
N ALA A 75 17.54 3.13 -4.80
CA ALA A 75 18.08 1.85 -4.34
C ALA A 75 16.97 0.79 -4.35
N LEU A 76 17.34 -0.49 -4.44
CA LEU A 76 16.37 -1.59 -4.30
C LEU A 76 15.95 -1.77 -2.83
N PRO A 77 14.66 -1.98 -2.54
CA PRO A 77 14.23 -2.36 -1.20
C PRO A 77 14.73 -3.76 -0.85
N THR A 78 15.09 -3.99 0.41
CA THR A 78 15.58 -5.28 0.92
C THR A 78 14.56 -6.02 1.77
N ASP A 79 13.47 -5.36 2.14
CA ASP A 79 12.39 -5.83 3.01
C ASP A 79 11.20 -6.44 2.23
N ILE A 80 11.23 -6.37 0.90
CA ILE A 80 10.26 -7.04 0.02
C ILE A 80 10.95 -7.78 -1.12
N THR A 81 10.25 -8.78 -1.66
CA THR A 81 10.67 -9.46 -2.89
C THR A 81 10.22 -8.69 -4.11
N ILE A 82 11.16 -8.33 -4.99
CA ILE A 82 10.88 -7.82 -6.33
C ILE A 82 11.43 -8.82 -7.34
N LYS A 83 10.61 -9.26 -8.30
CA LYS A 83 11.08 -10.14 -9.38
C LYS A 83 11.99 -9.39 -10.35
N GLU A 84 12.98 -10.10 -10.87
CA GLU A 84 13.89 -9.58 -11.89
C GLU A 84 13.12 -9.03 -13.09
N GLY A 85 13.62 -7.92 -13.66
CA GLY A 85 13.03 -7.25 -14.82
C GLY A 85 11.84 -6.34 -14.52
N PHE A 86 11.43 -6.17 -13.25
CA PHE A 86 10.37 -5.26 -12.76
C PHE A 86 8.94 -5.48 -13.32
N GLY A 87 8.77 -6.29 -14.37
CA GLY A 87 7.50 -6.58 -15.01
C GLY A 87 7.23 -5.73 -16.24
N GLU A 88 5.94 -5.45 -16.50
CA GLU A 88 5.49 -4.72 -17.69
C GLU A 88 5.70 -3.21 -17.53
N LEU A 89 6.27 -2.56 -18.54
CA LEU A 89 6.43 -1.11 -18.58
C LEU A 89 5.07 -0.45 -18.88
N LEU A 90 4.50 0.27 -17.91
CA LEU A 90 3.21 0.94 -18.04
C LEU A 90 3.32 2.35 -18.62
N ALA A 91 4.38 3.09 -18.29
CA ALA A 91 4.57 4.45 -18.75
C ALA A 91 6.04 4.89 -18.66
N SER A 92 6.45 5.73 -19.61
CA SER A 92 7.67 6.54 -19.54
C SER A 92 7.27 8.01 -19.59
N SER A 93 7.65 8.77 -18.56
CA SER A 93 7.24 10.17 -18.41
C SER A 93 8.02 11.07 -19.38
N GLY A 94 7.62 11.08 -20.65
CA GLY A 94 8.18 11.95 -21.67
C GLY A 94 7.51 13.31 -21.70
N LYS A 95 7.97 14.25 -20.86
CA LYS A 95 8.09 15.71 -21.10
C LYS A 95 8.14 16.49 -19.76
N LYS A 96 9.32 17.06 -19.49
CA LYS A 96 9.73 17.96 -18.40
C LYS A 96 10.17 17.30 -17.06
N LYS A 97 11.50 17.33 -16.86
CA LYS A 97 12.30 17.24 -15.62
C LYS A 97 12.45 15.91 -14.85
N SER A 98 11.70 14.84 -15.14
CA SER A 98 12.05 13.50 -14.63
C SER A 98 11.64 12.42 -15.63
N LYS A 99 12.60 11.71 -16.26
CA LYS A 99 12.33 10.57 -17.14
C LYS A 99 12.06 9.30 -16.33
N ASN A 100 11.11 9.35 -15.40
CA ASN A 100 10.82 8.17 -14.59
C ASN A 100 10.05 7.15 -15.43
N LYS A 101 10.45 5.88 -15.31
CA LYS A 101 9.77 4.71 -15.86
C LYS A 101 8.93 4.06 -14.78
N VAL A 102 7.72 3.64 -15.11
CA VAL A 102 6.85 2.93 -14.17
C VAL A 102 6.56 1.53 -14.69
N TYR A 103 6.91 0.54 -13.89
CA TYR A 103 6.69 -0.87 -14.15
C TYR A 103 5.58 -1.40 -13.24
N ALA A 104 4.84 -2.40 -13.72
CA ALA A 104 3.93 -3.18 -12.92
C ALA A 104 4.32 -4.67 -12.94
N THR A 105 4.29 -5.28 -11.76
CA THR A 105 4.49 -6.72 -11.62
C THR A 105 3.47 -7.30 -10.66
N SER A 106 3.04 -8.53 -10.93
CA SER A 106 2.20 -9.31 -10.03
C SER A 106 2.62 -10.77 -10.05
N PHE A 107 2.80 -11.37 -8.89
CA PHE A 107 3.21 -12.78 -8.78
C PHE A 107 2.79 -13.39 -7.44
N TYR A 108 2.54 -14.70 -7.46
CA TYR A 108 2.31 -15.48 -6.24
C TYR A 108 3.65 -15.91 -5.63
N GLU A 109 3.81 -15.74 -4.32
CA GLU A 109 4.95 -16.20 -3.53
C GLU A 109 4.51 -17.39 -2.65
N PRO A 110 4.89 -18.63 -3.01
CA PRO A 110 4.52 -19.80 -2.23
C PRO A 110 5.03 -19.80 -0.79
N LYS A 111 6.15 -19.12 -0.51
CA LYS A 111 6.76 -19.10 0.84
C LYS A 111 5.88 -18.39 1.87
N ASP A 112 5.20 -17.31 1.49
CA ASP A 112 4.30 -16.60 2.39
C ASP A 112 2.81 -16.85 2.09
N GLY A 113 2.51 -17.40 0.91
CA GLY A 113 1.16 -17.76 0.50
C GLY A 113 0.32 -16.56 0.06
N PHE A 114 0.96 -15.50 -0.43
CA PHE A 114 0.29 -14.31 -0.95
C PHE A 114 0.60 -14.06 -2.42
N THR A 115 -0.30 -13.36 -3.08
CA THR A 115 -0.01 -12.68 -4.35
C THR A 115 0.45 -11.27 -4.05
N HIS A 116 1.60 -10.90 -4.60
CA HIS A 116 2.21 -9.58 -4.49
C HIS A 116 1.95 -8.81 -5.77
N SER A 117 1.59 -7.54 -5.67
CA SER A 117 1.45 -6.64 -6.82
C SER A 117 2.10 -5.31 -6.51
N TYR A 118 3.01 -4.88 -7.40
CA TYR A 118 3.82 -3.68 -7.21
C TYR A 118 3.73 -2.76 -8.42
N LEU A 119 3.69 -1.45 -8.14
CA LEU A 119 4.05 -0.39 -9.06
C LEU A 119 5.45 0.10 -8.68
N ILE A 120 6.40 -0.07 -9.58
CA ILE A 120 7.82 0.24 -9.36
C ILE A 120 8.17 1.42 -10.24
N THR A 121 8.55 2.54 -9.61
CA THR A 121 9.04 3.73 -10.30
C THR A 121 10.56 3.70 -10.29
N CYS A 122 11.17 3.78 -11.47
CA CYS A 122 12.60 3.88 -11.65
C CYS A 122 12.98 5.23 -12.27
N ASP A 123 14.21 5.68 -12.02
CA ASP A 123 14.80 6.79 -12.75
C ASP A 123 15.26 6.37 -14.16
N GLU A 124 15.93 7.25 -14.89
CA GLU A 124 16.39 6.98 -16.25
C GLU A 124 17.46 5.89 -16.36
N ASN A 125 18.15 5.59 -15.25
CA ASN A 125 19.18 4.56 -15.14
C ASN A 125 18.63 3.25 -14.53
N ASP A 126 17.30 3.08 -14.54
CA ASP A 126 16.60 1.90 -14.01
C ASP A 126 16.82 1.66 -12.50
N ARG A 127 17.16 2.71 -11.74
CA ARG A 127 17.28 2.65 -10.28
C ARG A 127 15.93 2.93 -9.63
N VAL A 128 15.53 2.10 -8.68
CA VAL A 128 14.24 2.22 -8.00
C VAL A 128 14.19 3.48 -7.12
N THR A 129 13.21 4.34 -7.40
CA THR A 129 12.94 5.59 -6.67
C THR A 129 11.70 5.50 -5.81
N LYS A 130 10.76 4.60 -6.15
CA LYS A 130 9.55 4.36 -5.38
C LYS A 130 8.98 2.98 -5.69
N VAL A 131 8.42 2.33 -4.68
CA VAL A 131 7.53 1.18 -4.86
C VAL A 131 6.25 1.46 -4.10
N VAL A 132 5.12 1.24 -4.77
CA VAL A 132 3.81 1.19 -4.11
C VAL A 132 3.18 -0.15 -4.41
N GLY A 133 2.78 -0.88 -3.37
CA GLY A 133 2.35 -2.24 -3.54
C GLY A 133 1.23 -2.67 -2.63
N ARG A 134 0.72 -3.86 -2.93
CA ARG A 134 -0.11 -4.64 -2.02
C ARG A 134 0.23 -6.11 -2.14
N ARG A 135 0.03 -6.85 -1.06
CA ARG A 135 -0.11 -8.31 -1.10
C ARG A 135 -1.48 -8.72 -0.62
N TYR A 136 -2.00 -9.82 -1.15
CA TYR A 136 -3.33 -10.32 -0.84
C TYR A 136 -3.40 -11.84 -0.95
N LYS A 137 -4.23 -12.46 -0.09
CA LYS A 137 -4.32 -13.93 -0.02
C LYS A 137 -5.20 -14.53 -1.12
N THR A 138 -6.28 -13.86 -1.50
CA THR A 138 -7.21 -14.32 -2.53
C THR A 138 -7.71 -13.17 -3.40
N ILE A 139 -8.28 -13.47 -4.57
CA ILE A 139 -8.95 -12.47 -5.43
C ILE A 139 -10.14 -11.80 -4.69
N LYS A 140 -10.79 -12.51 -3.77
CA LYS A 140 -11.84 -11.91 -2.93
C LYS A 140 -11.26 -10.81 -2.03
N ASP A 141 -10.12 -11.05 -1.41
CA ASP A 141 -9.45 -10.08 -0.52
C ASP A 141 -8.90 -8.89 -1.33
N LEU A 142 -8.40 -9.15 -2.54
CA LEU A 142 -8.03 -8.12 -3.53
C LEU A 142 -9.21 -7.18 -3.80
N ASN A 143 -10.34 -7.73 -4.24
CA ASN A 143 -11.51 -6.94 -4.61
C ASN A 143 -12.10 -6.18 -3.41
N ALA A 144 -12.11 -6.81 -2.23
CA ALA A 144 -12.61 -6.17 -1.01
C ALA A 144 -11.76 -4.97 -0.56
N SER A 145 -10.46 -4.96 -0.90
CA SER A 145 -9.52 -3.89 -0.51
C SER A 145 -9.25 -2.87 -1.62
N ASP A 146 -9.83 -3.03 -2.81
CA ASP A 146 -9.40 -2.31 -4.01
C ASP A 146 -9.58 -0.78 -3.89
N LYS A 147 -10.76 -0.35 -3.43
CA LYS A 147 -11.02 1.06 -3.18
C LYS A 147 -10.08 1.66 -2.13
N LEU A 148 -9.80 0.92 -1.05
CA LEU A 148 -8.88 1.37 0.00
C LEU A 148 -7.45 1.51 -0.55
N TYR A 149 -7.02 0.57 -1.39
CA TYR A 149 -5.70 0.61 -2.02
C TYR A 149 -5.56 1.77 -3.01
N ASP A 150 -6.60 2.05 -3.79
CA ASP A 150 -6.63 3.20 -4.70
C ASP A 150 -6.51 4.53 -3.96
N GLU A 151 -7.24 4.68 -2.85
CA GLU A 151 -7.15 5.86 -2.00
C GLU A 151 -5.78 5.97 -1.31
N PHE A 152 -5.22 4.85 -0.84
CA PHE A 152 -3.87 4.78 -0.28
C PHE A 152 -2.82 5.25 -1.28
N LYS A 153 -2.79 4.67 -2.49
CA LYS A 153 -1.87 5.06 -3.58
C LYS A 153 -1.95 6.55 -3.89
N LYS A 154 -3.17 7.08 -4.05
CA LYS A 154 -3.41 8.50 -4.40
C LYS A 154 -3.00 9.46 -3.29
N SER A 155 -2.97 9.00 -2.05
CA SER A 155 -2.59 9.83 -0.90
C SER A 155 -1.08 9.97 -0.71
N PHE A 156 -0.27 9.19 -1.44
CA PHE A 156 1.18 9.29 -1.36
C PHE A 156 1.66 10.69 -1.72
N GLN A 157 2.47 11.27 -0.86
CA GLN A 157 3.16 12.53 -1.09
C GLN A 157 4.66 12.32 -0.88
N ASN A 158 5.45 12.77 -1.85
CA ASN A 158 6.90 12.89 -1.69
C ASN A 158 7.17 14.21 -0.97
N ASN A 159 7.97 14.18 0.09
CA ASN A 159 8.29 15.35 0.90
C ASN A 159 9.59 16.04 0.43
N ASN A 160 10.21 15.54 -0.64
CA ASN A 160 11.40 16.11 -1.29
C ASN A 160 11.08 16.99 -2.50
#